data_AF-A0A349QUJ5-F1
#
_entry.id   AF-A0A349QUJ5-F1
#
_cell.length_a   1.000
_cell.length_b   1.000
_cell.length_c   1.000
_cell.angle_alpha   90.00
_cell.angle_beta   90.00
_cell.angle_gamma   90.00
#
_symmetry.space_group_name_H-M   'P 1'
#
loop_
_entity.id
_entity.type
_entity.pdbx_description
1 polymer ?
#
loop_
_entity_poly.entity_id
_entity_poly.type
_entity_poly.pdbx_seq_one_letter_code
_entity_poly.pdbx_strand_id
1 'polypeptide(L)'
;YTKFRLLFDKLYWYKSYQPDPTVAKIHEGIWQSIHHFKEHMNPLEELPLYDQQLLKESSLKKLAKLSMDLNAKQLDEEYLLEINYGLHSLFDEHKLPRLLFYHCEWLATFLSALESLAQDQRDKHYAKRFIELLIRYNFNYLGLRNRWHEQLEKKLATLSKSDQISSLLLLEKEITHYRPLPMNNYDIDQPNLKTMMNEYIGAELDYLEKISKLESEEKDTRQEISASSNGIHMTLTGEGITCLFHYSSKVGLFKDKHKSDAAVGVAQHIVTNRGNHITANQLTKFNKFEHILSLYLVEDKLKEMLHFIKKDIEDVELRK
;
A
#
# COMPACT_ATOMS: atom_id res chain seq x y z
N TYR A 1 -17.37 32.70 -23.12
CA TYR A 1 -16.77 32.73 -21.78
C TYR A 1 -15.28 32.34 -21.81
N THR A 2 -14.94 31.11 -22.25
CA THR A 2 -13.55 30.68 -22.54
C THR A 2 -12.78 31.71 -23.38
N LYS A 3 -13.42 32.30 -24.40
CA LYS A 3 -12.83 33.35 -25.25
C LYS A 3 -12.45 34.65 -24.53
N PHE A 4 -13.17 35.05 -23.47
CA PHE A 4 -12.85 36.26 -22.68
C PHE A 4 -11.67 36.01 -21.75
N ARG A 5 -11.50 34.80 -21.23
CA ARG A 5 -10.35 34.42 -20.40
C ARG A 5 -9.05 34.32 -21.19
N LEU A 6 -9.12 33.77 -22.40
CA LEU A 6 -8.00 33.79 -23.33
C LEU A 6 -7.55 35.21 -23.69
N LEU A 7 -8.40 36.24 -23.53
CA LEU A 7 -8.00 37.63 -23.67
C LEU A 7 -7.04 38.05 -22.53
N PHE A 8 -7.30 37.62 -21.30
CA PHE A 8 -6.40 37.88 -20.17
C PHE A 8 -5.06 37.19 -20.35
N ASP A 9 -5.03 35.94 -20.80
CA ASP A 9 -3.77 35.26 -21.11
C ASP A 9 -2.98 35.98 -22.21
N LYS A 10 -3.67 36.45 -23.26
CA LYS A 10 -3.03 37.26 -24.31
C LYS A 10 -2.50 38.59 -23.79
N LEU A 11 -3.26 39.28 -22.93
CA LEU A 11 -2.84 40.54 -22.31
C LEU A 11 -1.66 40.34 -21.34
N TYR A 12 -1.70 39.26 -20.55
CA TYR A 12 -0.66 38.88 -19.62
C TYR A 12 0.64 38.51 -20.34
N TRP A 13 0.53 37.75 -21.43
CA TRP A 13 1.65 37.44 -22.31
C TRP A 13 2.23 38.69 -22.99
N TYR A 14 1.36 39.56 -23.53
CA TYR A 14 1.76 40.84 -24.14
C TYR A 14 2.49 41.76 -23.15
N LYS A 15 2.15 41.67 -21.86
CA LYS A 15 2.78 42.45 -20.79
C LYS A 15 3.98 41.74 -20.16
N SER A 16 4.51 40.68 -20.78
CA SER A 16 5.65 39.90 -20.27
C SER A 16 5.44 39.43 -18.84
N TYR A 17 4.25 38.94 -18.53
CA TYR A 17 3.88 38.39 -17.21
C TYR A 17 3.86 39.42 -16.08
N GLN A 18 3.74 40.72 -16.39
CA GLN A 18 3.60 41.76 -15.35
C GLN A 18 2.12 42.06 -15.04
N PRO A 19 1.74 42.14 -13.74
CA PRO A 19 0.39 42.48 -13.33
C PRO A 19 0.06 43.96 -13.63
N ASP A 20 -1.10 44.21 -14.23
CA ASP A 20 -1.59 45.54 -14.59
C ASP A 20 -2.85 45.88 -13.76
N PRO A 21 -2.90 47.02 -13.04
CA PRO A 21 -4.02 47.37 -12.16
C PRO A 21 -5.37 47.48 -12.87
N THR A 22 -5.38 47.90 -14.14
CA THR A 22 -6.59 47.99 -14.95
C THR A 22 -7.06 46.60 -15.36
N VAL A 23 -6.12 45.73 -15.76
CA VAL A 23 -6.41 44.32 -16.07
C VAL A 23 -6.95 43.59 -14.83
N ALA A 24 -6.36 43.84 -13.66
CA ALA A 24 -6.81 43.27 -12.39
C ALA A 24 -8.24 43.71 -12.03
N LYS A 25 -8.59 44.99 -12.18
CA LYS A 25 -9.97 45.48 -11.95
C LYS A 25 -10.99 44.87 -12.91
N ILE A 26 -10.65 44.75 -14.19
CA ILE A 26 -11.54 44.13 -15.18
C ILE A 26 -11.70 42.65 -14.89
N HIS A 27 -10.60 41.98 -14.51
CA HIS A 27 -10.61 40.59 -14.09
C HIS A 27 -11.50 40.38 -12.87
N GLU A 28 -11.39 41.20 -11.83
CA GLU A 28 -12.21 41.10 -10.62
C GLU A 28 -13.71 41.20 -10.94
N GLY A 29 -14.11 42.16 -11.78
CA GLY A 29 -15.51 42.30 -12.22
C GLY A 29 -16.01 41.09 -13.03
N ILE A 30 -15.15 40.53 -13.89
CA ILE A 30 -15.47 39.30 -14.60
C ILE A 30 -15.57 38.14 -13.59
N TRP A 31 -14.61 37.98 -12.68
CA TRP A 31 -14.55 36.92 -11.67
C TRP A 31 -15.77 36.87 -10.75
N GLN A 32 -16.35 38.02 -10.39
CA GLN A 32 -17.62 38.04 -9.67
C GLN A 32 -18.77 37.46 -10.50
N SER A 33 -18.77 37.69 -11.81
CA SER A 33 -19.72 37.08 -12.75
C SER A 33 -19.43 35.58 -12.93
N ILE A 34 -18.16 35.17 -12.93
CA ILE A 34 -17.73 33.76 -12.99
C ILE A 34 -18.35 32.97 -11.85
N HIS A 35 -18.29 33.51 -10.64
CA HIS A 35 -18.82 32.86 -9.46
C HIS A 35 -20.34 32.64 -9.54
N HIS A 36 -21.06 33.50 -10.28
CA HIS A 36 -22.48 33.37 -10.56
C HIS A 36 -22.81 32.28 -11.60
N PHE A 37 -21.91 32.02 -12.55
CA PHE A 37 -22.10 31.04 -13.62
C PHE A 37 -21.26 29.77 -13.44
N LYS A 38 -20.74 29.51 -12.23
CA LYS A 38 -19.83 28.40 -11.93
C LYS A 38 -20.39 27.03 -12.32
N GLU A 39 -21.70 26.86 -12.23
CA GLU A 39 -22.42 25.62 -12.57
C GLU A 39 -22.39 25.29 -14.07
N HIS A 40 -22.05 26.29 -14.90
CA HIS A 40 -21.91 26.13 -16.35
C HIS A 40 -20.45 25.97 -16.79
N MET A 41 -19.50 25.88 -15.85
CA MET A 41 -18.08 25.66 -16.15
C MET A 41 -17.75 24.18 -16.05
N ASN A 42 -16.87 23.72 -16.94
CA ASN A 42 -16.32 22.38 -16.82
C ASN A 42 -15.21 22.40 -15.74
N PRO A 43 -15.38 21.72 -14.58
CA PRO A 43 -14.37 21.72 -13.52
C PRO A 43 -13.06 21.04 -13.94
N LEU A 44 -13.10 20.21 -15.00
CA LEU A 44 -11.95 19.49 -15.54
C LEU A 44 -11.22 20.26 -16.65
N GLU A 45 -11.67 21.46 -17.00
CA GLU A 45 -10.96 22.31 -17.94
C GLU A 45 -9.74 22.96 -17.25
N GLU A 46 -8.64 23.09 -18.00
CA GLU A 46 -7.40 23.69 -17.52
C GLU A 46 -7.62 25.18 -17.22
N LEU A 47 -7.03 25.63 -16.11
CA LEU A 47 -7.14 26.99 -15.65
C LEU A 47 -6.26 27.91 -16.53
N PRO A 48 -6.78 29.03 -17.07
CA PRO A 48 -6.00 30.00 -17.84
C PRO A 48 -4.79 30.54 -17.07
N LEU A 49 -3.66 30.80 -17.75
CA LEU A 49 -2.38 31.16 -17.12
C LEU A 49 -2.49 32.35 -16.16
N TYR A 50 -3.25 33.38 -16.53
CA TYR A 50 -3.46 34.53 -15.67
C TYR A 50 -4.23 34.15 -14.39
N ASP A 51 -5.25 33.30 -14.51
CA ASP A 51 -6.00 32.77 -13.36
C ASP A 51 -5.10 31.88 -12.48
N GLN A 52 -4.19 31.10 -13.07
CA GLN A 52 -3.20 30.29 -12.32
C GLN A 52 -2.29 31.17 -11.46
N GLN A 53 -1.77 32.27 -12.02
CA GLN A 53 -0.87 33.18 -11.30
C GLN A 53 -1.59 33.83 -10.11
N LEU A 54 -2.82 34.33 -10.29
CA LEU A 54 -3.59 34.91 -9.20
C LEU A 54 -3.90 33.90 -8.10
N LEU A 55 -4.24 32.66 -8.49
CA LEU A 55 -4.49 31.57 -7.55
C LEU A 55 -3.23 31.20 -6.77
N LYS A 56 -2.07 31.16 -7.44
CA LYS A 56 -0.75 30.91 -6.83
C LYS A 56 -0.43 31.97 -5.78
N GLU A 57 -0.46 33.25 -6.16
CA GLU A 57 -0.12 34.36 -5.26
C GLU A 57 -1.01 34.39 -4.02
N SER A 58 -2.32 34.25 -4.21
CA SER A 58 -3.28 34.25 -3.10
C SER A 58 -3.14 33.03 -2.19
N SER A 59 -3.00 31.83 -2.76
CA SER A 59 -2.90 30.57 -2.02
C SER A 59 -1.59 30.47 -1.24
N LEU A 60 -0.45 30.76 -1.87
CA LEU A 60 0.87 30.67 -1.21
C LEU A 60 1.03 31.76 -0.13
N LYS A 61 0.49 32.97 -0.36
CA LYS A 61 0.47 34.01 0.67
C LYS A 61 -0.37 33.59 1.88
N LYS A 62 -1.50 32.91 1.67
CA LYS A 62 -2.33 32.38 2.75
C LYS A 62 -1.58 31.26 3.49
N LEU A 63 -0.99 30.30 2.78
CA LEU A 63 -0.21 29.23 3.37
C LEU A 63 0.95 29.74 4.24
N ALA A 64 1.70 30.72 3.74
CA ALA A 64 2.83 31.31 4.47
C ALA A 64 2.40 31.91 5.82
N LYS A 65 1.22 32.57 5.86
CA LYS A 65 0.66 33.09 7.11
C LYS A 65 0.27 31.97 8.08
N LEU A 66 -0.30 30.88 7.56
CA LEU A 66 -0.74 29.74 8.37
C LEU A 66 0.43 28.91 8.91
N SER A 67 1.57 28.92 8.23
CA SER A 67 2.72 28.07 8.60
C SER A 67 3.19 28.29 10.03
N MET A 68 3.26 29.54 10.50
CA MET A 68 3.65 29.85 11.88
C MET A 68 2.67 29.27 12.90
N ASP A 69 1.37 29.44 12.67
CA ASP A 69 0.32 28.97 13.57
C ASP A 69 0.21 27.42 13.57
N LEU A 70 0.40 26.79 12.41
CA LEU A 70 0.44 25.33 12.28
C LEU A 70 1.66 24.72 12.98
N ASN A 71 2.84 25.37 12.88
CA ASN A 71 4.04 24.95 13.61
C ASN A 71 3.83 25.03 15.13
N ALA A 72 3.11 26.05 15.61
CA ALA A 72 2.77 26.19 17.03
C ALA A 72 1.87 25.06 17.57
N LYS A 73 1.21 24.27 16.70
CA LYS A 73 0.41 23.10 17.08
C LYS A 73 1.23 21.82 17.32
N GLN A 74 2.56 21.90 17.30
CA GLN A 74 3.46 20.74 17.45
C GLN A 74 3.12 19.61 16.47
N LEU A 75 2.73 19.99 15.25
CA LEU A 75 2.56 19.06 14.16
C LEU A 75 3.93 18.58 13.68
N ASP A 76 3.94 17.46 12.97
CA ASP A 76 5.16 16.95 12.36
C ASP A 76 5.65 17.92 11.28
N GLU A 77 6.86 18.44 11.47
CA GLU A 77 7.48 19.42 10.57
C GLU A 77 7.66 18.85 9.16
N GLU A 78 7.96 17.55 9.03
CA GLU A 78 8.13 16.93 7.72
C GLU A 78 6.82 16.96 6.92
N TYR A 79 5.66 16.73 7.56
CA TYR A 79 4.37 16.85 6.87
C TYR A 79 4.03 18.29 6.50
N LEU A 80 4.38 19.26 7.33
CA LEU A 80 4.17 20.68 6.98
C LEU A 80 5.04 21.09 5.79
N LEU A 81 6.26 20.57 5.71
CA LEU A 81 7.13 20.74 4.54
C LEU A 81 6.52 20.09 3.29
N GLU A 82 5.99 18.87 3.38
CA GLU A 82 5.35 18.20 2.24
C GLU A 82 4.08 18.93 1.75
N ILE A 83 3.31 19.57 2.65
CA ILE A 83 2.21 20.45 2.23
C ILE A 83 2.75 21.64 1.44
N ASN A 84 3.82 22.26 1.91
CA ASN A 84 4.42 23.40 1.24
C ASN A 84 4.93 22.99 -0.15
N TYR A 85 5.69 21.89 -0.23
CA TYR A 85 6.18 21.35 -1.49
C TYR A 85 5.06 20.96 -2.45
N GLY A 86 4.03 20.26 -1.97
CA GLY A 86 2.89 19.87 -2.79
C GLY A 86 2.14 21.09 -3.34
N LEU A 87 1.87 22.10 -2.51
CA LEU A 87 1.21 23.33 -2.97
C LEU A 87 2.08 24.13 -3.94
N HIS A 88 3.40 24.22 -3.74
CA HIS A 88 4.29 24.83 -4.74
C HIS A 88 4.34 24.02 -6.04
N SER A 89 4.37 22.69 -5.94
CA SER A 89 4.38 21.77 -7.09
C SER A 89 3.11 21.85 -7.91
N LEU A 90 1.97 22.13 -7.29
CA LEU A 90 0.69 22.29 -7.98
C LEU A 90 0.67 23.50 -8.94
N PHE A 91 1.51 24.51 -8.69
CA PHE A 91 1.66 25.69 -9.54
C PHE A 91 2.93 25.66 -10.41
N ASP A 92 3.54 24.48 -10.57
CA ASP A 92 4.70 24.25 -11.42
C ASP A 92 4.22 23.67 -12.75
N GLU A 93 4.34 24.45 -13.84
CA GLU A 93 3.84 24.08 -15.18
C GLU A 93 4.49 22.80 -15.73
N HIS A 94 5.64 22.38 -15.18
CA HIS A 94 6.36 21.18 -15.60
C HIS A 94 6.00 19.93 -14.79
N LYS A 95 5.08 20.05 -13.82
CA LYS A 95 4.70 18.95 -12.94
C LYS A 95 3.22 18.61 -13.07
N LEU A 96 2.90 17.38 -12.66
CA LEU A 96 1.52 16.93 -12.49
C LEU A 96 1.11 17.11 -11.02
N PRO A 97 -0.19 17.30 -10.74
CA PRO A 97 -1.30 17.43 -11.70
C PRO A 97 -1.34 18.80 -12.40
N ARG A 98 -2.03 18.87 -13.55
CA ARG A 98 -2.31 20.16 -14.20
C ARG A 98 -3.31 20.96 -13.37
N LEU A 99 -3.17 22.29 -13.36
CA LEU A 99 -4.07 23.16 -12.62
C LEU A 99 -5.41 23.34 -13.38
N LEU A 100 -6.45 22.67 -12.90
CA LEU A 100 -7.82 22.71 -13.42
C LEU A 100 -8.72 23.66 -12.62
N PHE A 101 -9.89 24.02 -13.18
CA PHE A 101 -10.88 24.85 -12.51
C PHE A 101 -11.33 24.33 -11.15
N TYR A 102 -11.42 23.01 -10.98
CA TYR A 102 -11.80 22.43 -9.70
C TYR A 102 -10.84 22.85 -8.57
N HIS A 103 -9.55 23.07 -8.88
CA HIS A 103 -8.54 23.40 -7.87
C HIS A 103 -8.81 24.72 -7.19
N CYS A 104 -9.51 25.66 -7.84
CA CYS A 104 -9.91 26.92 -7.23
C CYS A 104 -10.75 26.67 -5.96
N GLU A 105 -11.73 25.77 -6.04
CA GLU A 105 -12.60 25.42 -4.92
C GLU A 105 -11.88 24.50 -3.93
N TRP A 106 -11.15 23.50 -4.43
CA TRP A 106 -10.37 22.60 -3.59
C TRP A 106 -9.34 23.37 -2.72
N LEU A 107 -8.53 24.24 -3.31
CA LEU A 107 -7.54 25.06 -2.56
C LEU A 107 -8.22 25.96 -1.53
N ALA A 108 -9.32 26.63 -1.91
CA ALA A 108 -10.05 27.51 -1.00
C ALA A 108 -10.56 26.73 0.23
N THR A 109 -11.15 25.55 0.01
CA THR A 109 -11.68 24.72 1.09
C THR A 109 -10.56 24.08 1.94
N PHE A 110 -9.50 23.59 1.30
CA PHE A 110 -8.35 22.99 1.98
C PHE A 110 -7.61 24.02 2.86
N LEU A 111 -7.29 25.20 2.32
CA LEU A 111 -6.62 26.26 3.09
C LEU A 111 -7.51 26.81 4.21
N SER A 112 -8.82 26.86 4.01
CA SER A 112 -9.77 27.23 5.08
C SER A 112 -9.81 26.18 6.21
N ALA A 113 -9.70 24.91 5.87
CA ALA A 113 -9.60 23.84 6.86
C ALA A 113 -8.29 23.91 7.65
N LEU A 114 -7.16 24.15 6.97
CA LEU A 114 -5.87 24.36 7.63
C LEU A 114 -5.90 25.58 8.56
N GLU A 115 -6.51 26.68 8.12
CA GLU A 115 -6.72 27.87 8.95
C GLU A 115 -7.56 27.56 10.19
N SER A 116 -8.65 26.82 10.01
CA SER A 116 -9.50 26.39 11.12
C SER A 116 -8.74 25.53 12.13
N LEU A 117 -7.83 24.67 11.67
CA LEU A 117 -6.98 23.85 12.56
C LEU A 117 -5.96 24.72 13.31
N ALA A 118 -5.30 25.64 12.60
CA ALA A 118 -4.32 26.57 13.14
C ALA A 118 -4.90 27.45 14.25
N GLN A 119 -6.11 27.98 14.02
CA GLN A 119 -6.77 28.91 14.94
C GLN A 119 -7.54 28.22 16.08
N ASP A 120 -7.80 26.91 16.02
CA ASP A 120 -8.51 26.17 17.06
C ASP A 120 -7.71 26.18 18.37
N GLN A 121 -8.20 26.81 19.45
CA GLN A 121 -7.48 26.95 20.72
C GLN A 121 -7.79 25.86 21.76
N ARG A 122 -8.64 24.87 21.42
CA ARG A 122 -9.06 23.82 22.37
C ARG A 122 -8.00 22.74 22.53
N ASP A 123 -7.86 22.21 23.74
CA ASP A 123 -6.97 21.08 23.99
C ASP A 123 -7.47 19.80 23.30
N LYS A 124 -6.73 19.35 22.28
CA LYS A 124 -7.08 18.25 21.38
C LYS A 124 -5.83 17.58 20.82
N HIS A 125 -5.97 16.34 20.37
CA HIS A 125 -4.92 15.63 19.62
C HIS A 125 -4.79 16.17 18.19
N TYR A 126 -4.02 17.23 18.01
CA TYR A 126 -3.87 17.92 16.72
C TYR A 126 -3.20 17.07 15.64
N ALA A 127 -2.19 16.26 15.97
CA ALA A 127 -1.53 15.37 15.00
C ALA A 127 -2.54 14.42 14.33
N LYS A 128 -3.42 13.80 15.11
CA LYS A 128 -4.50 12.95 14.60
C LYS A 128 -5.46 13.71 13.69
N ARG A 129 -5.95 14.86 14.16
CA ARG A 129 -6.89 15.70 13.39
C ARG A 129 -6.26 16.25 12.10
N PHE A 130 -4.96 16.45 12.09
CA PHE A 130 -4.22 16.89 10.92
C PHE A 130 -4.16 15.80 9.86
N ILE A 131 -3.84 14.55 10.23
CA ILE A 131 -3.93 13.41 9.30
C ILE A 131 -5.36 13.21 8.80
N GLU A 132 -6.35 13.30 9.69
CA GLU A 132 -7.77 13.26 9.30
C GLU A 132 -8.11 14.35 8.27
N LEU A 133 -7.61 15.57 8.45
CA LEU A 133 -7.81 16.68 7.50
C LEU A 133 -7.18 16.35 6.15
N LEU A 134 -5.92 15.90 6.12
CA LEU A 134 -5.23 15.53 4.88
C LEU A 134 -5.98 14.45 4.11
N ILE A 135 -6.52 13.46 4.81
CA ILE A 135 -7.35 12.41 4.22
C ILE A 135 -8.71 12.96 3.77
N ARG A 136 -9.36 13.78 4.59
CA ARG A 136 -10.70 14.31 4.33
C ARG A 136 -10.73 15.22 3.10
N TYR A 137 -9.69 16.02 2.89
CA TYR A 137 -9.53 16.90 1.74
C TYR A 137 -8.66 16.27 0.64
N ASN A 138 -8.38 14.96 0.76
CA ASN A 138 -7.58 14.14 -0.13
C ASN A 138 -6.34 14.85 -0.70
N PHE A 139 -5.44 15.27 0.18
CA PHE A 139 -4.11 15.77 -0.21
C PHE A 139 -3.20 14.58 -0.62
N ASN A 140 -3.52 13.92 -1.73
CA ASN A 140 -2.81 12.74 -2.26
C ASN A 140 -1.51 13.10 -3.00
N TYR A 141 -0.79 14.11 -2.51
CA TYR A 141 0.54 14.44 -3.02
C TYR A 141 1.53 13.31 -2.74
N LEU A 142 2.30 12.93 -3.76
CA LEU A 142 3.24 11.81 -3.71
C LEU A 142 4.29 11.96 -2.60
N GLY A 143 4.81 13.17 -2.38
CA GLY A 143 5.80 13.44 -1.34
C GLY A 143 5.26 13.19 0.06
N LEU A 144 4.01 13.62 0.33
CA LEU A 144 3.34 13.36 1.61
C LEU A 144 3.22 11.85 1.87
N ARG A 145 2.80 11.08 0.85
CA ARG A 145 2.66 9.64 0.96
C ARG A 145 3.99 8.97 1.32
N ASN A 146 5.06 9.30 0.58
CA ASN A 146 6.38 8.72 0.82
C ASN A 146 6.88 9.07 2.23
N ARG A 147 6.69 10.32 2.65
CA ARG A 147 7.03 10.76 4.01
C ARG A 147 6.28 9.99 5.08
N TRP A 148 4.98 9.77 4.87
CA TRP A 148 4.15 8.98 5.79
C TRP A 148 4.62 7.53 5.89
N HIS A 149 4.97 6.88 4.77
CA HIS A 149 5.57 5.54 4.78
C HIS A 149 6.89 5.52 5.57
N GLU A 150 7.83 6.42 5.28
CA GLU A 150 9.12 6.47 5.96
C GLU A 150 8.97 6.63 7.48
N GLN A 151 8.02 7.45 7.93
CA GLN A 151 7.76 7.61 9.36
C GLN A 151 7.12 6.38 9.99
N LEU A 152 6.22 5.71 9.27
CA LEU A 152 5.61 4.47 9.73
C LEU A 152 6.67 3.37 9.84
N GLU A 153 7.53 3.20 8.84
CA GLU A 153 8.64 2.25 8.86
C GLU A 153 9.59 2.52 10.03
N LYS A 154 9.99 3.78 10.25
CA LYS A 154 10.83 4.17 11.40
C LYS A 154 10.18 3.80 12.73
N LYS A 155 8.86 4.00 12.87
CA LYS A 155 8.13 3.63 14.10
C LYS A 155 8.09 2.11 14.27
N LEU A 156 7.75 1.37 13.23
CA LEU A 156 7.62 -0.08 13.25
C LEU A 156 8.97 -0.77 13.51
N ALA A 157 10.07 -0.25 12.96
CA ALA A 157 11.42 -0.81 13.11
C ALA A 157 11.89 -0.91 14.58
N THR A 158 11.32 -0.10 15.48
CA THR A 158 11.65 -0.12 16.91
C THR A 158 10.83 -1.14 17.72
N LEU A 159 9.81 -1.73 17.12
CA LEU A 159 8.83 -2.59 17.77
C LEU A 159 9.10 -4.07 17.50
N SER A 160 8.62 -4.93 18.39
CA SER A 160 8.56 -6.37 18.12
C SER A 160 7.53 -6.67 17.00
N LYS A 161 7.67 -7.79 16.29
CA LYS A 161 6.73 -8.14 15.20
C LYS A 161 5.27 -8.19 15.63
N SER A 162 5.00 -8.73 16.82
CA SER A 162 3.64 -8.77 17.38
C SER A 162 3.09 -7.37 17.63
N ASP A 163 3.94 -6.46 18.09
CA ASP A 163 3.56 -5.06 18.32
C ASP A 163 3.44 -4.28 17.01
N GLN A 164 4.23 -4.61 15.99
CA GLN A 164 4.11 -4.04 14.64
C GLN A 164 2.74 -4.38 14.04
N ILE A 165 2.35 -5.67 14.04
CA ILE A 165 1.03 -6.11 13.57
C ILE A 165 -0.08 -5.40 14.35
N SER A 166 0.01 -5.38 15.67
CA SER A 166 -1.00 -4.73 16.53
C SER A 166 -1.11 -3.23 16.23
N SER A 167 0.02 -2.56 16.00
CA SER A 167 0.07 -1.12 15.66
C SER A 167 -0.52 -0.84 14.29
N LEU A 168 -0.22 -1.67 13.29
CA LEU A 168 -0.76 -1.58 11.94
C LEU A 168 -2.28 -1.80 11.91
N LEU A 169 -2.79 -2.81 12.62
CA LEU A 169 -4.24 -3.05 12.72
C LEU A 169 -4.98 -1.90 13.41
N LEU A 170 -4.39 -1.30 14.45
CA LEU A 170 -4.97 -0.12 15.09
C LEU A 170 -5.01 1.07 14.14
N LEU A 171 -3.94 1.27 13.37
CA LEU A 171 -3.83 2.35 12.38
C LEU A 171 -4.82 2.15 11.21
N GLU A 172 -4.95 0.92 10.71
CA GLU A 172 -5.94 0.55 9.68
C GLU A 172 -7.36 0.88 10.15
N LYS A 173 -7.71 0.49 11.38
CA LYS A 173 -9.00 0.78 11.99
C LYS A 173 -9.25 2.29 12.06
N GLU A 174 -8.23 3.04 12.47
CA GLU A 174 -8.32 4.50 12.57
C GLU A 174 -8.54 5.16 11.20
N ILE A 175 -7.72 4.83 10.20
CA ILE A 175 -7.80 5.40 8.84
C ILE A 175 -9.12 5.04 8.17
N THR A 176 -9.59 3.81 8.37
CA THR A 176 -10.86 3.33 7.81
C THR A 176 -12.05 4.16 8.27
N HIS A 177 -12.01 4.75 9.48
CA HIS A 177 -13.06 5.62 9.98
C HIS A 177 -13.05 7.03 9.38
N TYR A 178 -11.93 7.48 8.83
CA TYR A 178 -11.88 8.78 8.16
C TYR A 178 -12.67 8.76 6.86
N ARG A 179 -13.43 9.83 6.61
CA ARG A 179 -14.31 9.96 5.44
C ARG A 179 -13.81 11.07 4.53
N PRO A 180 -13.21 10.73 3.37
CA PRO A 180 -12.90 11.69 2.32
C PRO A 180 -14.17 12.44 1.88
N LEU A 181 -14.04 13.74 1.64
CA LEU A 181 -15.09 14.51 0.99
C LEU A 181 -15.15 14.10 -0.49
N PRO A 182 -16.36 13.86 -1.05
CA PRO A 182 -16.49 13.55 -2.46
C PRO A 182 -15.91 14.66 -3.33
N MET A 183 -15.20 14.29 -4.39
CA MET A 183 -14.69 15.22 -5.41
C MET A 183 -13.77 16.33 -4.89
N ASN A 184 -13.06 16.09 -3.79
CA ASN A 184 -12.17 17.07 -3.16
C ASN A 184 -10.74 16.51 -3.12
N ASN A 185 -10.00 16.60 -4.22
CA ASN A 185 -8.71 15.92 -4.41
C ASN A 185 -7.59 16.89 -4.76
N TYR A 186 -6.38 16.68 -4.24
CA TYR A 186 -5.20 17.38 -4.75
C TYR A 186 -4.92 16.99 -6.20
N ASP A 187 -4.94 15.68 -6.50
CA ASP A 187 -4.78 15.12 -7.84
C ASP A 187 -5.96 14.16 -8.12
N ILE A 188 -6.74 14.47 -9.16
CA ILE A 188 -7.91 13.68 -9.57
C ILE A 188 -7.56 12.36 -10.26
N ASP A 189 -6.36 12.28 -10.85
CA ASP A 189 -5.93 11.11 -11.62
C ASP A 189 -5.30 10.05 -10.71
N GLN A 190 -4.98 10.43 -9.46
CA GLN A 190 -4.41 9.54 -8.45
C GLN A 190 -5.48 8.98 -7.50
N PRO A 191 -5.27 7.77 -6.97
CA PRO A 191 -6.12 7.23 -5.91
C PRO A 191 -6.20 8.18 -4.69
N ASN A 192 -7.26 8.03 -3.90
CA ASN A 192 -7.40 8.79 -2.66
C ASN A 192 -6.29 8.40 -1.67
N LEU A 193 -5.76 9.38 -0.94
CA LEU A 193 -4.76 9.20 0.11
C LEU A 193 -5.17 8.10 1.10
N LYS A 194 -6.44 8.08 1.52
CA LYS A 194 -6.99 7.01 2.37
C LYS A 194 -6.77 5.62 1.76
N THR A 195 -7.13 5.46 0.49
CA THR A 195 -7.02 4.19 -0.22
C THR A 195 -5.56 3.76 -0.28
N MET A 196 -4.67 4.67 -0.65
CA MET A 196 -3.23 4.40 -0.74
C MET A 196 -2.62 4.00 0.60
N MET A 197 -3.02 4.67 1.70
CA MET A 197 -2.56 4.34 3.04
C MET A 197 -3.06 2.96 3.50
N ASN A 198 -4.34 2.65 3.24
CA ASN A 198 -4.90 1.33 3.56
C ASN A 198 -4.27 0.21 2.73
N GLU A 199 -4.00 0.44 1.44
CA GLU A 199 -3.30 -0.51 0.57
C GLU A 199 -1.90 -0.82 1.09
N TYR A 200 -1.15 0.21 1.52
CA TYR A 200 0.17 0.02 2.12
C TYR A 200 0.09 -0.78 3.43
N ILE A 201 -0.84 -0.43 4.33
CA ILE A 201 -1.02 -1.15 5.60
C ILE A 201 -1.39 -2.61 5.36
N GLY A 202 -2.31 -2.88 4.43
CA GLY A 202 -2.68 -4.24 4.07
C GLY A 202 -1.51 -5.04 3.51
N ALA A 203 -0.71 -4.44 2.61
CA ALA A 203 0.47 -5.08 2.06
C ALA A 203 1.53 -5.41 3.15
N GLU A 204 1.72 -4.51 4.12
CA GLU A 204 2.67 -4.71 5.21
C GLU A 204 2.19 -5.79 6.19
N LEU A 205 0.88 -5.81 6.50
CA LEU A 205 0.27 -6.87 7.32
C LEU A 205 0.43 -8.25 6.65
N ASP A 206 0.14 -8.34 5.35
CA ASP A 206 0.33 -9.57 4.55
C ASP A 206 1.79 -10.02 4.56
N TYR A 207 2.74 -9.08 4.47
CA TYR A 207 4.17 -9.36 4.51
C TYR A 207 4.61 -9.91 5.86
N LEU A 208 4.23 -9.25 6.96
CA LEU A 208 4.55 -9.69 8.32
C LEU A 208 3.91 -11.04 8.65
N GLU A 209 2.70 -11.30 8.17
CA GLU A 209 2.05 -12.60 8.33
C GLU A 209 2.81 -13.70 7.58
N LYS A 210 3.23 -13.44 6.33
CA LYS A 210 4.04 -14.38 5.54
C LYS A 210 5.37 -14.68 6.23
N ILE A 211 6.09 -13.67 6.72
CA ILE A 211 7.33 -13.90 7.47
C ILE A 211 7.06 -14.70 8.74
N SER A 212 5.99 -14.38 9.48
CA SER A 212 5.67 -15.09 10.72
C SER A 212 5.37 -16.56 10.45
N LYS A 213 4.70 -16.88 9.34
CA LYS A 213 4.49 -18.27 8.88
C LYS A 213 5.82 -18.94 8.55
N LEU A 214 6.69 -18.31 7.76
CA LEU A 214 8.02 -18.84 7.45
C LEU A 214 8.89 -19.06 8.69
N GLU A 215 8.87 -18.15 9.66
CA GLU A 215 9.62 -18.28 10.91
C GLU A 215 9.05 -19.33 11.85
N SER A 216 7.72 -19.51 11.86
CA SER A 216 7.10 -20.61 12.59
C SER A 216 7.46 -21.95 11.97
N GLU A 217 7.55 -22.04 10.64
CA GLU A 217 8.03 -23.22 9.91
C GLU A 217 9.53 -23.48 10.19
N GLU A 218 10.36 -22.43 10.31
CA GLU A 218 11.78 -22.54 10.68
C GLU A 218 12.01 -22.89 12.16
N LYS A 219 11.16 -22.39 13.09
CA LYS A 219 11.27 -22.71 14.52
C LYS A 219 10.76 -24.10 14.84
N ASP A 220 9.68 -24.55 14.20
CA ASP A 220 9.24 -25.95 14.27
C ASP A 220 10.38 -26.88 13.79
N THR A 221 11.07 -26.53 12.69
CA THR A 221 12.21 -27.34 12.19
C THR A 221 13.47 -27.27 13.06
N ARG A 222 13.69 -26.22 13.88
CA ARG A 222 14.87 -26.11 14.77
C ARG A 222 14.64 -26.64 16.19
N GLN A 223 13.41 -26.64 16.72
CA GLN A 223 13.12 -27.17 18.06
C GLN A 223 12.98 -28.70 18.12
N GLU A 224 12.84 -29.37 16.96
CA GLU A 224 12.62 -30.83 16.91
C GLU A 224 13.85 -31.67 16.57
N ILE A 225 15.04 -31.06 16.48
CA ILE A 225 16.30 -31.80 16.50
C ILE A 225 16.80 -31.92 17.96
N SER A 226 15.87 -31.99 18.91
CA SER A 226 16.15 -32.50 20.26
C SER A 226 15.97 -34.02 20.24
N ALA A 227 17.07 -34.70 19.96
CA ALA A 227 17.40 -36.10 20.24
C ALA A 227 16.28 -36.98 20.86
N SER A 228 15.61 -37.82 20.05
CA SER A 228 15.37 -39.27 20.29
C SER A 228 14.18 -39.88 19.52
N SER A 229 13.94 -39.59 18.23
CA SER A 229 12.99 -40.38 17.44
C SER A 229 13.71 -41.31 16.47
N ASN A 230 13.53 -42.62 16.66
CA ASN A 230 14.01 -43.66 15.74
C ASN A 230 13.19 -43.67 14.44
N GLY A 231 13.34 -42.66 13.59
CA GLY A 231 12.60 -42.54 12.32
C GLY A 231 13.31 -41.70 11.25
N ILE A 232 12.85 -41.84 10.01
CA ILE A 232 13.26 -41.06 8.84
C ILE A 232 12.49 -39.74 8.86
N HIS A 233 13.20 -38.67 9.16
CA HIS A 233 12.65 -37.32 9.15
C HIS A 233 12.51 -36.81 7.71
N MET A 234 11.30 -36.41 7.35
CA MET A 234 10.99 -35.81 6.06
C MET A 234 10.77 -34.31 6.19
N THR A 235 11.10 -33.54 5.15
CA THR A 235 10.79 -32.11 5.07
C THR A 235 9.33 -31.82 4.69
N LEU A 236 8.52 -32.87 4.48
CA LEU A 236 7.11 -32.76 4.11
C LEU A 236 6.20 -32.77 5.36
N THR A 237 5.09 -32.04 5.29
CA THR A 237 4.01 -32.12 6.27
C THR A 237 3.32 -33.48 6.22
N GLY A 238 2.51 -33.82 7.23
CA GLY A 238 1.74 -35.07 7.22
C GLY A 238 0.86 -35.23 5.98
N GLU A 239 0.25 -34.14 5.49
CA GLU A 239 -0.53 -34.14 4.26
C GLU A 239 0.33 -34.35 3.00
N GLY A 240 1.52 -33.73 2.95
CA GLY A 240 2.50 -33.95 1.88
C GLY A 240 2.97 -35.40 1.85
N ILE A 241 3.20 -36.02 3.01
CA ILE A 241 3.56 -37.43 3.13
C ILE A 241 2.40 -38.33 2.69
N THR A 242 1.16 -38.01 3.06
CA THR A 242 -0.03 -38.74 2.57
C THR A 242 -0.15 -38.66 1.05
N CYS A 243 0.11 -37.49 0.45
CA CYS A 243 0.14 -37.32 -1.01
C CYS A 243 1.23 -38.19 -1.64
N LEU A 244 2.47 -38.06 -1.18
CA LEU A 244 3.60 -38.82 -1.70
C LEU A 244 3.35 -40.33 -1.57
N PHE A 245 2.85 -40.80 -0.42
CA PHE A 245 2.47 -42.19 -0.19
C PHE A 245 1.37 -42.66 -1.13
N HIS A 246 0.32 -41.85 -1.33
CA HIS A 246 -0.78 -42.18 -2.24
C HIS A 246 -0.28 -42.42 -3.66
N TYR A 247 0.52 -41.50 -4.20
CA TYR A 247 1.04 -41.64 -5.56
C TYR A 247 2.12 -42.70 -5.68
N SER A 248 2.98 -42.87 -4.67
CA SER A 248 3.97 -43.97 -4.61
C SER A 248 3.30 -45.34 -4.61
N SER A 249 2.18 -45.48 -3.90
CA SER A 249 1.38 -46.70 -3.93
C SER A 249 0.73 -46.91 -5.32
N LYS A 250 0.25 -45.83 -5.97
CA LYS A 250 -0.32 -45.93 -7.33
C LYS A 250 0.70 -46.33 -8.40
N VAL A 251 1.94 -45.89 -8.29
CA VAL A 251 3.01 -46.27 -9.23
C VAL A 251 3.71 -47.59 -8.86
N GLY A 252 3.24 -48.29 -7.82
CA GLY A 252 3.74 -49.61 -7.44
C GLY A 252 5.12 -49.60 -6.78
N LEU A 253 5.49 -48.53 -6.07
CA LEU A 253 6.80 -48.46 -5.39
C LEU A 253 6.91 -49.35 -4.15
N PHE A 254 5.78 -49.82 -3.60
CA PHE A 254 5.76 -50.70 -2.42
C PHE A 254 5.55 -52.16 -2.81
N LYS A 255 6.24 -53.07 -2.11
CA LYS A 255 6.10 -54.53 -2.32
C LYS A 255 4.78 -55.08 -1.79
N ASP A 256 4.17 -54.40 -0.82
CA ASP A 256 2.93 -54.84 -0.19
C ASP A 256 1.75 -54.77 -1.17
N LYS A 257 0.92 -55.82 -1.19
CA LYS A 257 -0.22 -55.92 -2.11
C LYS A 257 -1.35 -54.97 -1.74
N HIS A 258 -1.49 -54.61 -0.47
CA HIS A 258 -2.54 -53.73 0.02
C HIS A 258 -1.94 -52.43 0.54
N LYS A 259 -2.54 -51.31 0.11
CA LYS A 259 -2.17 -49.96 0.54
C LYS A 259 -2.24 -49.79 2.07
N SER A 260 -3.11 -50.53 2.75
CA SER A 260 -3.20 -50.54 4.22
C SER A 260 -1.91 -51.04 4.88
N ASP A 261 -1.29 -52.07 4.33
CA ASP A 261 -0.15 -52.76 4.94
C ASP A 261 1.12 -51.92 4.74
N ALA A 262 1.29 -51.35 3.54
CA ALA A 262 2.31 -50.36 3.27
C ALA A 262 2.16 -49.12 4.16
N ALA A 263 0.93 -48.68 4.47
CA ALA A 263 0.69 -47.53 5.34
C ALA A 263 1.15 -47.79 6.78
N VAL A 264 1.05 -49.02 7.29
CA VAL A 264 1.55 -49.38 8.61
C VAL A 264 3.08 -49.30 8.65
N GLY A 265 3.77 -49.87 7.66
CA GLY A 265 5.24 -49.81 7.58
C GLY A 265 5.76 -48.39 7.44
N VAL A 266 5.10 -47.57 6.61
CA VAL A 266 5.46 -46.16 6.41
C VAL A 266 5.22 -45.34 7.70
N ALA A 267 4.08 -45.52 8.36
CA ALA A 267 3.74 -44.82 9.61
C ALA A 267 4.73 -45.10 10.74
N GLN A 268 5.28 -46.32 10.82
CA GLN A 268 6.24 -46.72 11.85
C GLN A 268 7.60 -46.02 11.71
N HIS A 269 7.97 -45.61 10.49
CA HIS A 269 9.33 -45.15 10.21
C HIS A 269 9.40 -43.72 9.70
N ILE A 270 8.30 -43.11 9.25
CA ILE A 270 8.33 -41.73 8.76
C ILE A 270 7.91 -40.76 9.84
N VAL A 271 8.75 -39.75 10.01
CA VAL A 271 8.53 -38.60 10.86
C VAL A 271 8.32 -37.38 9.96
N THR A 272 7.24 -36.65 10.20
CA THR A 272 6.91 -35.42 9.48
C THR A 272 7.96 -34.32 9.69
N ASN A 273 7.86 -33.23 8.93
CA ASN A 273 8.69 -32.04 9.12
C ASN A 273 8.55 -31.41 10.51
N ARG A 274 7.48 -31.75 11.21
CA ARG A 274 7.17 -31.37 12.59
C ARG A 274 7.39 -32.53 13.57
N GLY A 275 8.40 -33.38 13.38
CA GLY A 275 8.85 -34.32 14.43
C GLY A 275 7.85 -35.41 14.85
N ASN A 276 6.64 -35.36 14.30
CA ASN A 276 5.52 -36.20 14.65
C ASN A 276 5.47 -37.42 13.74
N HIS A 277 5.11 -38.57 14.30
CA HIS A 277 4.78 -39.76 13.52
C HIS A 277 3.43 -39.58 12.85
N ILE A 278 3.35 -39.95 11.57
CA ILE A 278 2.08 -40.04 10.85
C ILE A 278 1.40 -41.37 11.16
N THR A 279 0.07 -41.37 11.31
CA THR A 279 -0.68 -42.62 11.55
C THR A 279 -1.05 -43.32 10.22
N ALA A 280 -1.14 -44.65 10.24
CA ALA A 280 -1.56 -45.43 9.07
C ALA A 280 -2.98 -45.03 8.58
N ASN A 281 -3.85 -44.59 9.48
CA ASN A 281 -5.18 -44.09 9.16
C ASN A 281 -5.15 -42.75 8.39
N GLN A 282 -4.17 -41.88 8.66
CA GLN A 282 -3.99 -40.64 7.90
C GLN A 282 -3.47 -40.92 6.49
N LEU A 283 -2.50 -41.84 6.35
CA LEU A 283 -1.93 -42.24 5.05
C LEU A 283 -2.94 -42.91 4.11
N THR A 284 -3.93 -43.62 4.67
CA THR A 284 -4.97 -44.30 3.89
C THR A 284 -6.07 -43.34 3.41
N LYS A 285 -6.38 -42.30 4.19
CA LYS A 285 -7.39 -41.27 3.87
C LYS A 285 -6.79 -40.15 3.02
N PHE A 286 -6.73 -40.37 1.72
CA PHE A 286 -6.33 -39.34 0.76
C PHE A 286 -7.55 -38.64 0.16
N ASN A 287 -7.62 -37.31 0.28
CA ASN A 287 -8.60 -36.47 -0.39
C ASN A 287 -7.91 -35.43 -1.28
N LYS A 288 -8.16 -35.51 -2.60
CA LYS A 288 -7.52 -34.63 -3.59
C LYS A 288 -7.88 -33.14 -3.44
N PHE A 289 -9.05 -32.83 -2.90
CA PHE A 289 -9.50 -31.44 -2.75
C PHE A 289 -8.93 -30.80 -1.49
N GLU A 290 -8.83 -31.56 -0.41
CA GLU A 290 -8.26 -31.09 0.86
C GLU A 290 -6.74 -30.92 0.77
N HIS A 291 -6.05 -31.73 -0.05
CA HIS A 291 -4.59 -31.72 -0.12
C HIS A 291 -4.01 -30.99 -1.35
N ILE A 292 -4.78 -30.15 -2.05
CA ILE A 292 -4.33 -29.54 -3.32
C ILE A 292 -3.04 -28.72 -3.20
N LEU A 293 -2.84 -28.00 -2.09
CA LEU A 293 -1.61 -27.25 -1.84
C LEU A 293 -0.43 -28.19 -1.59
N SER A 294 -0.64 -29.24 -0.80
CA SER A 294 0.35 -30.29 -0.53
C SER A 294 0.74 -31.06 -1.81
N LEU A 295 -0.17 -31.17 -2.79
CA LEU A 295 0.13 -31.77 -4.10
C LEU A 295 1.11 -30.94 -4.91
N TYR A 296 0.97 -29.61 -4.96
CA TYR A 296 1.93 -28.75 -5.65
C TYR A 296 3.33 -28.86 -5.05
N LEU A 297 3.44 -28.89 -3.71
CA LEU A 297 4.73 -29.06 -3.03
C LEU A 297 5.39 -30.40 -3.34
N VAL A 298 4.61 -31.48 -3.37
CA VAL A 298 5.12 -32.81 -3.73
C VAL A 298 5.51 -32.86 -5.21
N GLU A 299 4.74 -32.22 -6.10
CA GLU A 299 5.05 -32.14 -7.53
C GLU A 299 6.40 -31.45 -7.76
N ASP A 300 6.65 -30.32 -7.13
CA ASP A 300 7.92 -29.59 -7.25
C ASP A 300 9.11 -30.43 -6.77
N LYS A 301 8.95 -31.14 -5.64
CA LYS A 301 9.99 -32.05 -5.15
C LYS A 301 10.25 -33.23 -6.08
N LEU A 302 9.20 -33.80 -6.69
CA LEU A 302 9.36 -34.89 -7.66
C LEU A 302 10.00 -34.41 -8.98
N LYS A 303 9.70 -33.19 -9.43
CA LYS A 303 10.38 -32.57 -10.60
C LYS A 303 11.86 -32.36 -10.33
N GLU A 304 12.20 -31.87 -9.13
CA GLU A 304 13.58 -31.70 -8.68
C GLU A 304 14.33 -33.04 -8.64
N MET A 305 13.72 -34.08 -8.05
CA MET A 305 14.28 -35.45 -8.07
C MET A 305 14.47 -35.97 -9.50
N LEU A 306 13.48 -35.80 -10.37
CA LEU A 306 13.56 -36.24 -11.76
C LEU A 306 14.67 -35.52 -12.53
N HIS A 307 14.90 -34.24 -12.26
CA HIS A 307 16.01 -33.48 -12.83
C HIS A 307 17.36 -34.11 -12.46
N PHE A 308 17.58 -34.42 -11.18
CA PHE A 308 18.81 -35.08 -10.73
C PHE A 308 18.99 -36.47 -11.32
N ILE A 309 17.93 -37.28 -11.37
CA ILE A 309 17.99 -38.62 -11.98
C ILE A 309 18.37 -38.53 -13.47
N LYS A 310 17.79 -37.60 -14.22
CA LYS A 310 18.11 -37.42 -15.65
C LYS A 310 19.56 -36.99 -15.85
N LYS A 311 20.03 -36.05 -15.04
CA LYS A 311 21.42 -35.60 -15.08
C LYS A 311 22.40 -36.75 -14.83
N ASP A 312 22.14 -37.58 -13.82
CA ASP A 312 22.99 -38.73 -13.52
C ASP A 312 22.99 -39.77 -14.65
N ILE A 313 21.84 -39.99 -15.32
CA ILE A 313 21.75 -40.86 -16.50
C ILE A 313 22.60 -40.29 -17.65
N GLU A 314 22.47 -38.99 -17.95
CA GLU A 314 23.25 -38.31 -18.97
C GLU A 314 24.76 -38.39 -18.68
N ASP A 315 25.16 -38.16 -17.42
CA ASP A 315 26.57 -38.26 -16.99
C ASP A 315 27.14 -39.68 -17.15
N VAL A 316 26.32 -40.72 -16.93
CA VAL A 316 26.72 -42.12 -17.15
C VAL A 316 26.77 -42.46 -18.63
N GLU A 317 25.84 -41.97 -19.45
CA GLU A 317 25.83 -42.17 -20.90
C GLU A 317 27.00 -41.47 -21.58
N LEU A 318 27.40 -40.28 -21.13
CA LEU A 318 28.58 -39.56 -21.62
C LEU A 318 29.91 -40.24 -21.27
N ARG A 319 29.92 -41.14 -20.27
CA ARG A 319 31.12 -41.89 -19.83
C ARG A 319 31.21 -43.30 -20.42
N LYS A 320 30.19 -43.76 -21.15
CA LYS A 320 30.19 -45.03 -21.89
C LYS A 320 30.67 -44.82 -23.32
#